data_AF-A0A222P4B7-F1
#
_entry.id   AF-A0A222P4B7-F1
#
_cell.length_a   1.000
_cell.length_b   1.000
_cell.length_c   1.000
_cell.angle_alpha   90.00
_cell.angle_beta   90.00
_cell.angle_gamma   90.00
#
_symmetry.space_group_name_H-M   'P 1'
#
loop_
_entity.id
_entity.type
_entity.pdbx_description
1 polymer ?
#
loop_
_entity_poly.entity_id
_entity_poly.type
_entity_poly.pdbx_seq_one_letter_code
_entity_poly.pdbx_strand_id
1 'polypeptide(L)'
;MNFKEQFEHRYNAYWNNVIVSAYREVKACRQSPSSVFFANEATPVNGVIKYCDGVLTLITNLSRQLPFFDDQEYALNYLQQTKDAAVADLNKFQTYVTNSFALNKIKQTMVVLDSLAQKEQVRTEMDTTLVASGVITDIEMMSESSFSFEPLKDEWESMMRQFDQTYTLENVFAYPNARHEVHDQEMLVEIGRFVNS
;
A
#
# COMPACT_ATOMS: atom_id res chain seq x y z
N MET A 1 -10.08 -22.52 7.18
CA MET A 1 -10.22 -21.07 7.47
C MET A 1 -10.43 -20.34 6.15
N ASN A 2 -11.43 -19.46 6.02
CA ASN A 2 -11.66 -18.76 4.75
C ASN A 2 -10.99 -17.36 4.74
N PHE A 3 -10.14 -17.10 3.75
CA PHE A 3 -9.44 -15.84 3.57
C PHE A 3 -10.41 -14.70 3.28
N LYS A 4 -11.30 -14.89 2.29
CA LYS A 4 -12.26 -13.87 1.84
C LYS A 4 -13.14 -13.38 2.99
N GLU A 5 -13.64 -14.29 3.80
CA GLU A 5 -14.56 -13.95 4.90
C GLU A 5 -13.84 -13.39 6.14
N GLN A 6 -12.67 -13.90 6.49
CA GLN A 6 -12.08 -13.67 7.82
C GLN A 6 -10.77 -12.86 7.81
N PHE A 7 -10.08 -12.77 6.67
CA PHE A 7 -8.72 -12.22 6.60
C PHE A 7 -8.61 -11.03 5.67
N GLU A 8 -9.31 -11.06 4.53
CA GLU A 8 -9.21 -10.02 3.50
C GLU A 8 -9.42 -8.61 4.08
N HIS A 9 -10.45 -8.43 4.92
CA HIS A 9 -10.73 -7.15 5.55
C HIS A 9 -9.56 -6.64 6.43
N ARG A 10 -8.84 -7.54 7.11
CA ARG A 10 -7.70 -7.19 7.96
C ARG A 10 -6.50 -6.77 7.15
N TYR A 11 -6.23 -7.50 6.06
CA TYR A 11 -5.16 -7.19 5.14
C TYR A 11 -5.43 -5.87 4.40
N ASN A 12 -6.66 -5.65 3.96
CA ASN A 12 -7.09 -4.37 3.37
C ASN A 12 -6.98 -3.21 4.37
N ALA A 13 -7.39 -3.41 5.62
CA ALA A 13 -7.24 -2.39 6.66
C ALA A 13 -5.76 -2.06 6.92
N TYR A 14 -4.90 -3.07 6.98
CA TYR A 14 -3.45 -2.85 7.11
C TYR A 14 -2.87 -2.11 5.92
N TRP A 15 -3.23 -2.51 4.70
CA TRP A 15 -2.83 -1.84 3.47
C TRP A 15 -3.21 -0.36 3.50
N ASN A 16 -4.46 -0.05 3.81
CA ASN A 16 -4.96 1.32 3.82
C ASN A 16 -4.34 2.17 4.94
N ASN A 17 -4.15 1.62 6.13
CA ASN A 17 -3.68 2.39 7.28
C ASN A 17 -2.16 2.57 7.29
N VAL A 18 -1.41 1.59 6.81
CA VAL A 18 0.05 1.59 6.87
C VAL A 18 0.66 1.90 5.51
N ILE A 19 0.33 1.10 4.50
CA ILE A 19 1.01 1.15 3.20
C ILE A 19 0.57 2.38 2.40
N VAL A 20 -0.74 2.63 2.30
CA VAL A 20 -1.28 3.83 1.61
C VAL A 20 -0.87 5.10 2.34
N SER A 21 -0.82 5.09 3.68
CA SER A 21 -0.34 6.24 4.45
C SER A 21 1.13 6.55 4.14
N ALA A 22 1.99 5.53 4.11
CA ALA A 22 3.39 5.68 3.72
C ALA A 22 3.55 6.14 2.27
N TYR A 23 2.74 5.62 1.34
CA TYR A 23 2.69 6.08 -0.04
C TYR A 23 2.38 7.58 -0.13
N ARG A 24 1.43 8.07 0.67
CA ARG A 24 1.09 9.50 0.74
C ARG A 24 2.26 10.33 1.23
N GLU A 25 3.01 9.87 2.24
CA GLU A 25 4.24 10.54 2.69
C GLU A 25 5.25 10.67 1.53
N VAL A 26 5.44 9.60 0.75
CA VAL A 26 6.35 9.60 -0.42
C VAL A 26 5.88 10.58 -1.51
N LYS A 27 4.58 10.62 -1.82
CA LYS A 27 4.01 11.53 -2.84
C LYS A 27 4.05 13.00 -2.38
N ALA A 28 3.81 13.28 -1.10
CA ALA A 28 3.82 14.64 -0.56
C ALA A 28 5.21 15.31 -0.70
N CYS A 29 6.29 14.54 -0.51
CA CYS A 29 7.66 15.03 -0.73
C CYS A 29 7.92 15.46 -2.19
N ARG A 30 7.19 14.93 -3.18
CA ARG A 30 7.31 15.32 -4.59
C ARG A 30 6.61 16.65 -4.91
N GLN A 31 5.56 16.99 -4.17
CA GLN A 31 4.64 18.07 -4.53
C GLN A 31 4.94 19.43 -3.89
N SER A 32 5.91 19.53 -2.98
CA SER A 32 6.28 20.81 -2.35
C SER A 32 7.27 21.60 -3.22
N PRO A 33 6.88 22.74 -3.83
CA PRO A 33 7.76 23.54 -4.68
C PRO A 33 8.53 24.63 -3.90
N SER A 34 8.35 24.75 -2.58
CA SER A 34 8.76 25.94 -1.84
C SER A 34 9.37 25.63 -0.46
N SER A 35 10.69 25.47 -0.42
CA SER A 35 11.58 26.26 0.43
C SER A 35 13.02 25.74 0.31
N VAL A 36 13.70 26.11 -0.77
CA VAL A 36 15.14 25.86 -0.98
C VAL A 36 16.00 26.41 0.20
N PHE A 37 15.43 27.22 1.10
CA PHE A 37 16.07 27.76 2.30
C PHE A 37 16.04 26.84 3.54
N PHE A 38 15.08 25.91 3.66
CA PHE A 38 15.02 24.90 4.73
C PHE A 38 14.88 23.47 4.18
N ALA A 39 15.01 23.26 2.87
CA ALA A 39 14.91 21.97 2.18
C ALA A 39 16.08 21.01 2.46
N ASN A 40 16.77 21.17 3.60
CA ASN A 40 17.60 20.09 4.11
C ASN A 40 16.68 19.09 4.83
N GLU A 41 16.66 17.87 4.30
CA GLU A 41 16.46 16.61 5.02
C GLU A 41 15.06 15.97 5.13
N ALA A 42 13.96 16.57 4.69
CA ALA A 42 12.70 15.81 4.55
C ALA A 42 12.69 14.94 3.28
N THR A 43 13.73 14.13 3.14
CA THR A 43 13.87 13.18 2.05
C THR A 43 12.78 12.12 2.24
N PRO A 44 12.09 11.62 1.20
CA PRO A 44 11.03 10.62 1.32
C PRO A 44 11.49 9.26 1.88
N VAL A 45 12.72 9.18 2.39
CA VAL A 45 13.39 8.01 2.96
C VAL A 45 12.50 7.30 3.97
N ASN A 46 11.95 8.02 4.95
CA ASN A 46 11.10 7.39 5.97
C ASN A 46 9.81 6.82 5.36
N GLY A 47 9.16 7.55 4.45
CA GLY A 47 7.97 7.07 3.74
C GLY A 47 8.28 5.84 2.88
N VAL A 48 9.39 5.84 2.15
CA VAL A 48 9.84 4.71 1.33
C VAL A 48 10.14 3.49 2.19
N ILE A 49 10.87 3.67 3.30
CA ILE A 49 11.19 2.58 4.23
C ILE A 49 9.91 1.98 4.79
N LYS A 50 9.00 2.81 5.33
CA LYS A 50 7.71 2.36 5.87
C LYS A 50 6.89 1.61 4.82
N TYR A 51 6.86 2.12 3.59
CA TYR A 51 6.14 1.48 2.48
C TYR A 51 6.72 0.09 2.20
N CYS A 52 8.04 0.01 1.99
CA CYS A 52 8.74 -1.24 1.74
C CYS A 52 8.55 -2.26 2.86
N ASP A 53 8.73 -1.85 4.12
CA ASP A 53 8.57 -2.72 5.29
C ASP A 53 7.11 -3.17 5.47
N GLY A 54 6.16 -2.27 5.22
CA GLY A 54 4.73 -2.57 5.24
C GLY A 54 4.35 -3.64 4.22
N VAL A 55 4.77 -3.45 2.97
CA VAL A 55 4.56 -4.41 1.87
C VAL A 55 5.16 -5.77 2.19
N LEU A 56 6.44 -5.81 2.61
CA LEU A 56 7.12 -7.07 2.94
C LEU A 56 6.45 -7.79 4.09
N THR A 57 6.00 -7.05 5.12
CA THR A 57 5.28 -7.62 6.27
C THR A 57 3.97 -8.26 5.83
N LEU A 58 3.17 -7.55 5.04
CA LEU A 58 1.88 -8.04 4.56
C LEU A 58 2.06 -9.32 3.73
N ILE A 59 2.92 -9.26 2.71
CA ILE A 59 3.14 -10.35 1.76
C ILE A 59 3.74 -11.56 2.47
N THR A 60 4.74 -11.36 3.32
CA THR A 60 5.36 -12.47 4.08
C THR A 60 4.34 -13.15 4.99
N ASN A 61 3.48 -12.38 5.66
CA ASN A 61 2.46 -12.96 6.53
C ASN A 61 1.41 -13.72 5.71
N LEU A 62 0.96 -13.16 4.60
CA LEU A 62 -0.02 -13.80 3.73
C LEU A 62 0.54 -15.09 3.10
N SER A 63 1.74 -15.06 2.51
CA SER A 63 2.40 -16.26 1.94
C SER A 63 2.60 -17.37 2.99
N ARG A 64 2.88 -17.03 4.25
CA ARG A 64 3.00 -18.01 5.35
C ARG A 64 1.67 -18.63 5.72
N GLN A 65 0.59 -17.85 5.67
CA GLN A 65 -0.75 -18.31 6.04
C GLN A 65 -1.48 -19.03 4.91
N LEU A 66 -1.04 -18.81 3.67
CA LEU A 66 -1.64 -19.37 2.45
C LEU A 66 -2.06 -20.85 2.54
N PRO A 67 -1.23 -21.77 3.08
CA PRO A 67 -1.56 -23.20 3.12
C PRO A 67 -2.69 -23.56 4.08
N PHE A 68 -3.09 -22.64 4.96
CA PHE A 68 -4.11 -22.87 5.97
C PHE A 68 -5.48 -22.31 5.57
N PHE A 69 -5.57 -21.65 4.42
CA PHE A 69 -6.84 -21.20 3.88
C PHE A 69 -7.55 -22.33 3.14
N ASP A 70 -8.89 -22.32 3.21
CA ASP A 70 -9.73 -23.27 2.47
C ASP A 70 -9.91 -22.79 1.02
N ASP A 71 -9.92 -21.47 0.81
CA ASP A 71 -10.00 -20.75 -0.46
C ASP A 71 -8.61 -20.29 -0.94
N GLN A 72 -7.65 -21.23 -1.02
CA GLN A 72 -6.25 -20.93 -1.32
C GLN A 72 -6.05 -20.22 -2.65
N GLU A 73 -6.79 -20.60 -3.69
CA GLU A 73 -6.71 -19.96 -5.01
C GLU A 73 -7.08 -18.47 -4.93
N TYR A 74 -8.12 -18.14 -4.17
CA TYR A 74 -8.53 -16.76 -3.95
C TYR A 74 -7.46 -15.98 -3.16
N ALA A 75 -6.92 -16.56 -2.09
CA ALA A 75 -5.84 -15.96 -1.31
C ALA A 75 -4.55 -15.77 -2.13
N LEU A 76 -4.22 -16.71 -3.03
CA LEU A 76 -3.07 -16.63 -3.93
C LEU A 76 -3.26 -15.53 -4.98
N ASN A 77 -4.46 -15.41 -5.55
CA ASN A 77 -4.79 -14.32 -6.47
C ASN A 77 -4.67 -12.95 -5.77
N TYR A 78 -5.22 -12.81 -4.56
CA TYR A 78 -5.09 -11.59 -3.76
C TYR A 78 -3.61 -11.24 -3.49
N LEU A 79 -2.81 -12.24 -3.12
CA LEU A 79 -1.37 -12.08 -2.89
C LEU A 79 -0.65 -11.59 -4.14
N GLN A 80 -0.94 -12.17 -5.30
CA GLN A 80 -0.33 -11.79 -6.57
C GLN A 80 -0.71 -10.36 -6.96
N GLN A 81 -1.98 -9.99 -6.86
CA GLN A 81 -2.44 -8.61 -7.11
C GLN A 81 -1.74 -7.60 -6.19
N THR A 82 -1.56 -7.96 -4.92
CA THR A 82 -0.88 -7.11 -3.95
C THR A 82 0.59 -6.92 -4.30
N LYS A 83 1.27 -7.97 -4.77
CA LYS A 83 2.65 -7.90 -5.27
C LYS A 83 2.75 -7.00 -6.49
N ASP A 84 1.86 -7.17 -7.47
CA ASP A 84 1.87 -6.40 -8.71
C ASP A 84 1.66 -4.90 -8.44
N ALA A 85 0.72 -4.56 -7.55
CA ALA A 85 0.51 -3.18 -7.11
C ALA A 85 1.77 -2.61 -6.44
N ALA A 86 2.39 -3.37 -5.54
CA ALA A 86 3.61 -2.95 -4.86
C ALA A 86 4.77 -2.72 -5.84
N VAL A 87 4.99 -3.63 -6.80
CA VAL A 87 6.03 -3.50 -7.83
C VAL A 87 5.78 -2.27 -8.70
N ALA A 88 4.54 -2.03 -9.13
CA ALA A 88 4.19 -0.86 -9.91
C ALA A 88 4.53 0.44 -9.19
N ASP A 89 4.22 0.53 -7.89
CA ASP A 89 4.52 1.71 -7.08
C ASP A 89 6.02 1.87 -6.79
N LEU A 90 6.74 0.79 -6.50
CA LEU A 90 8.20 0.83 -6.32
C LEU A 90 8.92 1.29 -7.61
N ASN A 91 8.47 0.84 -8.78
CA ASN A 91 8.96 1.33 -10.06
C ASN A 91 8.71 2.83 -10.23
N LYS A 92 7.52 3.34 -9.85
CA LYS A 92 7.26 4.78 -9.86
C LYS A 92 8.21 5.51 -8.90
N PHE A 93 8.43 4.98 -7.70
CA PHE A 93 9.29 5.62 -6.69
C PHE A 93 10.72 5.81 -7.19
N GLN A 94 11.27 4.83 -7.92
CA GLN A 94 12.61 4.94 -8.52
C GLN A 94 12.76 6.13 -9.48
N THR A 95 11.67 6.62 -10.07
CA THR A 95 11.73 7.74 -11.03
C THR A 95 11.93 9.09 -10.37
N TYR A 96 11.66 9.24 -9.07
CA TYR A 96 11.71 10.54 -8.39
C TYR A 96 12.38 10.51 -7.01
N VAL A 97 12.65 9.35 -6.43
CA VAL A 97 13.46 9.22 -5.21
C VAL A 97 14.94 9.31 -5.59
N THR A 98 15.65 10.31 -5.08
CA THR A 98 17.09 10.52 -5.38
C THR A 98 18.01 9.98 -4.29
N ASN A 99 17.47 9.69 -3.10
CA ASN A 99 18.27 9.22 -1.97
C ASN A 99 18.78 7.79 -2.16
N SER A 100 20.09 7.61 -2.06
CA SER A 100 20.75 6.31 -2.30
C SER A 100 20.30 5.21 -1.32
N PHE A 101 20.07 5.54 -0.05
CA PHE A 101 19.57 4.60 0.94
C PHE A 101 18.15 4.13 0.61
N ALA A 102 17.25 5.06 0.29
CA ALA A 102 15.88 4.74 -0.11
C ALA A 102 15.85 3.92 -1.42
N LEU A 103 16.66 4.28 -2.42
CA LEU A 103 16.79 3.51 -3.66
C LEU A 103 17.30 2.10 -3.42
N ASN A 104 18.28 1.91 -2.53
CA ASN A 104 18.76 0.59 -2.15
C ASN A 104 17.68 -0.23 -1.45
N LYS A 105 16.89 0.39 -0.55
CA LYS A 105 15.76 -0.27 0.11
C LYS A 105 14.69 -0.70 -0.90
N ILE A 106 14.37 0.14 -1.88
CA ILE A 106 13.46 -0.21 -2.98
C ILE A 106 13.99 -1.42 -3.74
N LYS A 107 15.25 -1.39 -4.20
CA LYS A 107 15.86 -2.49 -4.96
C LYS A 107 15.86 -3.80 -4.18
N GLN A 108 16.23 -3.77 -2.90
CA GLN A 108 16.19 -4.95 -2.03
C GLN A 108 14.77 -5.50 -1.90
N THR A 109 13.78 -4.62 -1.73
CA THR A 109 12.38 -5.01 -1.62
C THR A 109 11.90 -5.69 -2.91
N MET A 110 12.20 -5.13 -4.08
CA MET A 110 11.85 -5.73 -5.37
C MET A 110 12.44 -7.13 -5.54
N VAL A 111 13.73 -7.32 -5.20
CA VAL A 111 14.39 -8.64 -5.25
C VAL A 111 13.66 -9.66 -4.36
N VAL A 112 13.23 -9.25 -3.17
CA VAL A 112 12.47 -10.15 -2.27
C VAL A 112 11.11 -10.49 -2.87
N LEU A 113 10.39 -9.51 -3.42
CA LEU A 113 9.08 -9.74 -4.07
C LEU A 113 9.18 -10.73 -5.24
N ASP A 114 10.22 -10.59 -6.08
CA ASP A 114 10.49 -11.50 -7.19
C ASP A 114 10.81 -12.93 -6.68
N SER A 115 11.61 -13.04 -5.62
CA SER A 115 11.99 -14.34 -5.04
C SER A 115 10.80 -15.11 -4.43
N LEU A 116 9.82 -14.38 -3.90
CA LEU A 116 8.59 -14.98 -3.35
C LEU A 116 7.69 -15.49 -4.47
N ALA A 117 7.64 -14.80 -5.62
CA ALA A 117 6.90 -15.26 -6.79
C ALA A 117 7.40 -16.61 -7.33
N GLN A 118 8.70 -16.83 -7.36
CA GLN A 118 9.28 -18.11 -7.82
C GLN A 118 8.98 -19.26 -6.86
N LYS A 119 8.98 -19.01 -5.54
CA LYS A 119 8.63 -20.04 -4.54
C LYS A 119 7.17 -20.46 -4.60
N GLU A 120 6.30 -19.55 -5.00
CA GLU A 120 4.87 -19.80 -5.13
C GLU A 120 4.54 -20.63 -6.38
N GLN A 121 5.16 -20.34 -7.54
CA GLN A 121 4.98 -21.12 -8.77
C GLN A 121 5.42 -22.58 -8.63
N VAL A 122 6.58 -22.83 -8.02
CA VAL A 122 7.10 -24.19 -7.79
C VAL A 122 6.17 -25.02 -6.91
N ARG A 123 5.47 -24.38 -5.96
CA ARG A 123 4.56 -25.08 -5.05
C ARG A 123 3.25 -25.49 -5.75
N THR A 124 2.70 -24.62 -6.59
CA THR A 124 1.49 -24.90 -7.37
C THR A 124 1.72 -26.06 -8.36
N GLU A 125 2.89 -26.14 -9.00
CA GLU A 125 3.25 -27.23 -9.92
C GLU A 125 3.45 -28.58 -9.22
N MET A 126 4.06 -28.60 -8.03
CA MET A 126 4.22 -29.85 -7.25
C MET A 126 2.87 -30.45 -6.81
N ASP A 127 1.91 -29.61 -6.41
CA ASP A 127 0.57 -30.09 -6.05
C ASP A 127 -0.21 -30.59 -7.28
N THR A 128 -0.08 -29.98 -8.46
CA THR A 128 -0.76 -30.48 -9.67
C THR A 128 -0.20 -31.82 -10.15
N THR A 129 1.09 -32.06 -9.95
CA THR A 129 1.75 -33.30 -10.41
C THR A 129 1.36 -34.51 -9.55
N LEU A 130 1.02 -34.31 -8.27
CA LEU A 130 0.56 -35.37 -7.37
C LEU A 130 -0.90 -35.80 -7.63
N VAL A 131 -1.75 -34.92 -8.16
CA VAL A 131 -3.14 -35.27 -8.54
C VAL A 131 -3.17 -36.05 -9.86
N ALA A 132 -2.19 -35.88 -10.74
CA ALA A 132 -2.12 -36.56 -12.04
C ALA A 132 -1.80 -38.08 -11.97
N SER A 133 -1.48 -38.64 -10.79
CA SER A 133 -1.22 -40.07 -10.60
C SER A 133 -2.41 -40.88 -10.03
N GLY A 134 -3.58 -40.26 -9.83
CA GLY A 134 -4.77 -40.92 -9.30
C GLY A 134 -5.93 -40.90 -10.31
N VAL A 135 -6.13 -42.01 -11.02
CA VAL A 135 -7.34 -42.30 -11.79
C VAL A 135 -8.57 -42.22 -10.86
N ILE A 136 -9.56 -41.38 -11.17
CA ILE A 136 -11.01 -41.64 -11.13
C ILE A 136 -11.76 -40.49 -11.84
N THR A 137 -12.79 -40.91 -12.54
CA THR A 137 -13.68 -40.29 -13.53
C THR A 137 -14.68 -39.25 -13.00
N ASP A 138 -15.09 -38.36 -13.92
CA ASP A 138 -16.33 -37.59 -13.98
C ASP A 138 -16.71 -36.69 -12.78
N ILE A 139 -16.42 -35.38 -12.91
CA ILE A 139 -17.23 -34.33 -12.30
C ILE A 139 -17.51 -33.25 -13.34
N GLU A 140 -18.81 -33.01 -13.51
CA GLU A 140 -19.45 -32.08 -14.44
C GLU A 140 -18.81 -30.69 -14.48
N MET A 141 -18.63 -30.20 -15.72
CA MET A 141 -18.39 -28.80 -16.03
C MET A 141 -19.61 -27.96 -15.61
N MET A 142 -19.55 -27.31 -14.45
CA MET A 142 -20.51 -26.26 -14.10
C MET A 142 -19.87 -24.88 -14.27
N SER A 143 -20.26 -24.28 -15.40
CA SER A 143 -20.34 -22.85 -15.73
C SER A 143 -19.27 -21.91 -15.14
N GLU A 144 -18.41 -21.46 -16.04
CA GLU A 144 -17.68 -20.21 -15.96
C GLU A 144 -18.65 -19.05 -15.67
N SER A 145 -18.80 -18.70 -14.39
CA SER A 145 -19.26 -17.38 -13.98
C SER A 145 -18.13 -16.40 -14.30
N SER A 146 -18.15 -15.86 -15.51
CA SER A 146 -17.33 -14.73 -15.94
C SER A 146 -17.71 -13.48 -15.14
N PHE A 147 -17.20 -13.39 -13.91
CA PHE A 147 -17.28 -12.17 -13.13
C PHE A 147 -16.23 -11.20 -13.67
N SER A 148 -16.67 -10.28 -14.52
CA SER A 148 -15.83 -9.23 -15.12
C SER A 148 -15.17 -8.39 -14.03
N PHE A 149 -13.85 -8.23 -14.16
CA PHE A 149 -12.95 -7.52 -13.25
C PHE A 149 -12.85 -6.00 -13.55
N GLU A 150 -13.55 -5.50 -14.57
CA GLU A 150 -13.63 -4.05 -14.84
C GLU A 150 -14.08 -3.22 -13.62
N PRO A 151 -15.06 -3.63 -12.80
CA PRO A 151 -15.61 -2.75 -11.76
C PRO A 151 -14.63 -2.32 -10.67
N LEU A 152 -13.72 -3.20 -10.24
CA LEU A 152 -12.81 -2.96 -9.10
C LEU A 152 -11.58 -2.13 -9.46
N LYS A 153 -11.04 -2.38 -10.66
CA LYS A 153 -9.97 -1.55 -11.23
C LYS A 153 -10.53 -0.15 -11.52
N ASP A 154 -11.73 -0.06 -12.08
CA ASP A 154 -12.38 1.21 -12.38
C ASP A 154 -12.75 1.98 -11.10
N GLU A 155 -13.15 1.31 -10.02
CA GLU A 155 -13.43 1.95 -8.73
C GLU A 155 -12.15 2.51 -8.10
N TRP A 156 -11.06 1.73 -8.08
CA TRP A 156 -9.75 2.20 -7.59
C TRP A 156 -9.18 3.34 -8.46
N GLU A 157 -9.23 3.20 -9.79
CA GLU A 157 -8.77 4.25 -10.71
C GLU A 157 -9.66 5.49 -10.63
N SER A 158 -10.97 5.34 -10.45
CA SER A 158 -11.92 6.44 -10.26
C SER A 158 -11.64 7.19 -8.95
N MET A 159 -11.39 6.47 -7.85
CA MET A 159 -10.96 7.09 -6.59
C MET A 159 -9.62 7.83 -6.74
N MET A 160 -8.67 7.26 -7.47
CA MET A 160 -7.37 7.91 -7.72
C MET A 160 -7.50 9.11 -8.66
N ARG A 161 -8.39 9.08 -9.66
CA ARG A 161 -8.70 10.22 -10.54
C ARG A 161 -9.46 11.33 -9.82
N GLN A 162 -10.44 11.02 -8.98
CA GLN A 162 -11.14 12.02 -8.14
C GLN A 162 -10.15 12.73 -7.21
N PHE A 163 -9.18 12.00 -6.68
CA PHE A 163 -8.11 12.59 -5.88
C PHE A 163 -7.22 13.53 -6.71
N ASP A 164 -6.77 13.11 -7.89
CA ASP A 164 -5.95 13.97 -8.76
C ASP A 164 -6.72 15.22 -9.25
N GLN A 165 -8.06 15.18 -9.33
CA GLN A 165 -8.92 16.33 -9.61
C GLN A 165 -9.14 17.25 -8.40
N THR A 166 -9.23 16.69 -7.19
CA THR A 166 -9.48 17.47 -5.96
C THR A 166 -8.24 18.24 -5.52
N TYR A 167 -7.04 17.73 -5.81
CA TYR A 167 -5.75 18.30 -5.41
C TYR A 167 -4.94 18.88 -6.58
N THR A 168 -5.63 19.45 -7.59
CA THR A 168 -4.97 20.35 -8.54
C THR A 168 -4.62 21.68 -7.85
N LEU A 169 -3.49 22.28 -8.23
CA LEU A 169 -2.98 23.53 -7.65
C LEU A 169 -4.02 24.67 -7.61
N GLU A 170 -5.03 24.65 -8.49
CA GLU A 170 -6.10 25.65 -8.52
C GLU A 170 -7.02 25.62 -7.28
N ASN A 171 -7.24 24.46 -6.65
CA ASN A 171 -8.09 24.35 -5.45
C ASN A 171 -7.36 24.67 -4.13
N VAL A 172 -6.03 24.63 -4.13
CA VAL A 172 -5.21 24.94 -2.93
C VAL A 172 -5.08 26.46 -2.73
N PHE A 173 -5.22 27.26 -3.79
CA PHE A 173 -5.12 28.73 -3.75
C PHE A 173 -6.47 29.46 -3.83
N ALA A 174 -7.60 28.75 -3.81
CA ALA A 174 -8.95 29.34 -3.89
C ALA A 174 -9.55 29.81 -2.55
N TYR A 175 -8.75 29.92 -1.48
CA TYR A 175 -9.19 30.59 -0.24
C TYR A 175 -8.33 31.84 0.04
N PRO A 176 -8.79 33.04 -0.38
CA PRO A 176 -8.26 34.27 0.16
C PRO A 176 -8.91 34.56 1.52
N ASN A 177 -8.08 34.68 2.56
CA ASN A 177 -8.41 35.29 3.86
C ASN A 177 -9.59 34.72 4.67
N ALA A 178 -9.26 33.87 5.65
CA ALA A 178 -9.95 33.90 6.94
C ALA A 178 -8.90 33.85 8.06
N ARG A 179 -8.67 35.03 8.63
CA ARG A 179 -7.78 35.40 9.74
C ARG A 179 -7.53 34.30 10.78
N HIS A 180 -6.25 34.02 11.00
CA HIS A 180 -5.72 33.76 12.33
C HIS A 180 -5.95 35.02 13.20
N GLU A 181 -6.92 34.95 14.10
CA GLU A 181 -6.97 35.80 15.29
C GLU A 181 -7.80 35.03 16.33
N VAL A 182 -7.37 35.07 17.59
CA VAL A 182 -7.99 34.47 18.79
C VAL A 182 -7.63 33.01 19.09
N HIS A 183 -6.35 32.71 19.39
CA HIS A 183 -6.05 31.66 20.39
C HIS A 183 -4.68 31.72 21.10
N ASP A 184 -4.09 32.91 21.29
CA ASP A 184 -2.79 33.04 22.00
C ASP A 184 -2.82 33.93 23.25
N GLN A 185 -4.01 34.33 23.75
CA GLN A 185 -4.10 35.23 24.92
C GLN A 185 -4.55 34.58 26.24
N GLU A 186 -5.02 33.33 26.22
CA GLU A 186 -5.43 32.65 27.47
C GLU A 186 -4.33 31.81 28.12
N MET A 187 -3.31 31.36 27.37
CA MET A 187 -2.26 30.49 27.91
C MET A 187 -1.21 31.23 28.76
N LEU A 188 -1.08 32.55 28.62
CA LEU A 188 -0.11 33.37 29.38
C LEU A 188 -0.66 33.89 30.72
N VAL A 189 -1.98 33.86 30.93
CA VAL A 189 -2.59 34.28 32.21
C VAL A 189 -2.48 33.16 33.27
N GLU A 190 -2.42 31.91 32.85
CA GLU A 190 -2.41 30.76 33.76
C GLU A 190 -1.02 30.44 34.34
N ILE A 191 0.05 30.79 33.61
CA ILE A 191 1.43 30.68 34.09
C ILE A 191 1.76 31.75 35.16
N GLY A 192 1.10 32.91 35.11
CA GLY A 192 1.30 33.99 36.10
C GLY A 192 0.72 33.70 37.49
N ARG A 193 -0.22 32.75 37.62
CA ARG A 193 -0.85 32.41 38.91
C ARG A 193 -0.07 31.39 39.74
N PHE A 194 0.90 30.68 39.15
CA PHE A 194 1.69 29.66 39.86
C PHE A 194 3.00 30.17 40.48
N VAL A 195 3.38 31.43 40.23
CA VAL A 195 4.67 31.99 40.70
C VAL A 195 4.51 32.96 41.89
N ASN A 196 3.27 33.24 42.33
CA ASN A 196 2.98 34.12 43.48
C ASN A 196 2.08 33.47 44.54
N SER A 197 2.22 32.16 44.78
CA SER A 197 1.64 31.46 45.95
C SER A 197 2.74 30.80 46.76
#